data_AF-A0A957TQE9-F1
#
_entry.id   AF-A0A957TQE9-F1
#
_cell.length_a   1.000
_cell.length_b   1.000
_cell.length_c   1.000
_cell.angle_alpha   90.00
_cell.angle_beta   90.00
_cell.angle_gamma   90.00
#
_symmetry.space_group_name_H-M   'P 1'
#
loop_
_entity.id
_entity.type
_entity.pdbx_description
1 polymer ?
#
loop_
_entity_poly.entity_id
_entity_poly.type
_entity_poly.pdbx_seq_one_letter_code
_entity_poly.pdbx_strand_id
1 'polypeptide(L)'
;VPHRGHNTFAATQPDSSSPDGVLLQNYGMAETAGDVTLLRFVNTIAAYSQLLDSHCPLFVVLPLHLHPTLTDTLNTLDVDLNRIQLLDSTRSPIELANRLLTATFAYGYARRGGLATVNIAVRSSESRVNSVLLDLDWCAWLGIDRFPTCDEWDNLLKPALVGVRQQLHSQSDRMRVQFHCQLPLPAAFALGFVFNVRVAHVGVWARKTGVSDFKRQFWLSDSDPAPVHYEPIWIQRTDGCSQVAVVELTSYVSIHNAVKALVDATVIAVNTWVQLPLLVDGKSMENIEEGYALAYAKQVAQLIRALNEQGVTDIHLFARIPAALAVLIGQRLVACGRIHLYWFDNPTYRFAFTLI
;
A
#
# COMPACT_ATOMS: atom_id res chain seq x y z
N VAL A 1 9.72 -27.37 36.75
CA VAL A 1 8.26 -27.58 36.92
C VAL A 1 7.56 -26.49 36.10
N PRO A 2 6.60 -26.85 35.22
CA PRO A 2 6.69 -26.50 33.80
C PRO A 2 5.42 -25.85 33.18
N HIS A 3 5.53 -25.59 31.86
CA HIS A 3 4.49 -25.37 30.82
C HIS A 3 3.99 -23.93 30.63
N ARG A 4 3.64 -23.44 29.44
CA ARG A 4 3.70 -23.86 28.02
C ARG A 4 3.30 -22.60 27.23
N GLY A 5 3.87 -22.38 26.06
CA GLY A 5 3.45 -21.30 25.15
C GLY A 5 4.18 -21.43 23.82
N HIS A 6 3.71 -22.36 23.00
CA HIS A 6 4.19 -22.58 21.64
C HIS A 6 4.08 -21.31 20.80
N ASN A 7 5.14 -20.97 20.07
CA ASN A 7 5.03 -20.37 18.74
C ASN A 7 6.11 -20.98 17.86
N THR A 8 5.73 -22.10 17.25
CA THR A 8 6.41 -22.72 16.13
C THR A 8 5.96 -21.99 14.86
N PHE A 9 6.88 -21.31 14.17
CA PHE A 9 6.90 -21.28 12.71
C PHE A 9 8.36 -21.35 12.29
N ALA A 10 8.87 -22.58 12.33
CA ALA A 10 10.04 -22.94 11.56
C ALA A 10 9.61 -22.98 10.08
N ALA A 11 10.18 -22.08 9.30
CA ALA A 11 10.46 -22.30 7.88
C ALA A 11 11.92 -21.96 7.63
N THR A 12 12.81 -22.68 8.30
CA THR A 12 14.19 -22.95 7.86
C THR A 12 14.12 -24.24 7.04
N GLN A 13 14.53 -24.42 5.80
CA GLN A 13 15.16 -23.66 4.72
C GLN A 13 14.75 -24.36 3.39
N PRO A 14 15.00 -23.79 2.21
CA PRO A 14 16.20 -24.21 1.46
C PRO A 14 17.02 -22.98 1.02
N ASP A 15 18.33 -23.00 1.20
CA ASP A 15 19.35 -22.03 0.70
C ASP A 15 18.80 -20.76 0.02
N SER A 16 18.13 -19.90 0.79
CA SER A 16 17.19 -18.91 0.25
C SER A 16 17.86 -17.58 -0.14
N SER A 17 19.16 -17.57 -0.40
CA SER A 17 19.90 -16.34 -0.73
C SER A 17 19.71 -15.92 -2.19
N SER A 18 19.24 -16.82 -3.06
CA SER A 18 19.08 -16.53 -4.48
C SER A 18 17.83 -15.66 -4.73
N PRO A 19 17.96 -14.51 -5.41
CA PRO A 19 16.84 -13.63 -5.70
C PRO A 19 15.82 -14.28 -6.65
N ASP A 20 14.61 -13.70 -6.72
CA ASP A 20 13.57 -14.12 -7.67
C ASP A 20 13.70 -13.47 -9.05
N GLY A 21 14.69 -12.60 -9.19
CA GLY A 21 15.03 -11.90 -10.40
C GLY A 21 16.07 -10.84 -10.11
N VAL A 22 16.87 -10.51 -11.11
CA VAL A 22 17.87 -9.44 -11.01
C VAL A 22 17.59 -8.41 -12.08
N LEU A 23 17.41 -7.15 -11.65
CA LEU A 23 17.26 -6.01 -12.54
C LEU A 23 18.63 -5.35 -12.72
N LEU A 24 19.08 -5.27 -13.96
CA LEU A 24 20.28 -4.57 -14.38
C LEU A 24 19.86 -3.37 -15.24
N GLN A 25 20.17 -2.17 -14.76
CA GLN A 25 19.87 -0.94 -15.47
C GLN A 25 21.13 -0.08 -15.55
N ASN A 26 21.44 0.39 -16.75
CA ASN A 26 22.56 1.30 -16.98
C ASN A 26 22.04 2.73 -17.16
N TYR A 27 22.17 3.55 -16.12
CA TYR A 27 21.72 4.95 -16.12
C TYR A 27 22.64 5.89 -16.91
N GLY A 28 23.82 5.43 -17.35
CA GLY A 28 24.85 6.27 -17.98
C GLY A 28 24.93 6.15 -19.51
N MET A 29 24.06 5.36 -20.14
CA MET A 29 24.08 5.16 -21.59
C MET A 29 23.28 6.28 -22.27
N ALA A 30 23.91 7.45 -22.46
CA ALA A 30 23.41 8.43 -23.42
C ALA A 30 23.40 7.83 -24.84
N GLU A 31 22.67 8.43 -25.79
CA GLU A 31 22.61 7.98 -27.20
C GLU A 31 24.00 7.87 -27.87
N THR A 32 25.03 8.50 -27.30
CA THR A 32 26.43 8.46 -27.77
C THR A 32 27.34 7.59 -26.91
N ALA A 33 26.81 6.73 -26.05
CA ALA A 33 27.63 5.88 -25.19
C ALA A 33 28.51 4.96 -26.05
N GLY A 34 29.82 5.17 -26.02
CA GLY A 34 30.76 4.38 -26.80
C GLY A 34 30.80 2.91 -26.38
N ASP A 35 31.26 2.06 -27.30
CA ASP A 35 31.33 0.60 -27.19
C ASP A 35 31.89 0.09 -25.86
N VAL A 36 32.80 0.84 -25.23
CA VAL A 36 33.42 0.51 -23.94
C VAL A 36 32.40 0.43 -22.79
N THR A 37 31.41 1.33 -22.76
CA THR A 37 30.38 1.34 -21.70
C THR A 37 29.42 0.18 -21.86
N LEU A 38 29.04 -0.14 -23.10
CA LEU A 38 28.21 -1.31 -23.42
C LEU A 38 28.94 -2.60 -23.03
N LEU A 39 30.23 -2.73 -23.38
CA LEU A 39 31.00 -3.93 -23.07
C LEU A 39 31.13 -4.17 -21.55
N ARG A 40 31.34 -3.11 -20.75
CA ARG A 40 31.33 -3.22 -19.28
C ARG A 40 29.99 -3.71 -18.74
N PHE A 41 28.90 -3.22 -19.32
CA PHE A 41 27.56 -3.62 -18.93
C PHE A 41 27.27 -5.07 -19.32
N VAL A 42 27.66 -5.50 -20.53
CA VAL A 42 27.61 -6.90 -20.98
C VAL A 42 28.37 -7.81 -20.03
N ASN A 43 29.60 -7.45 -19.65
CA ASN A 43 30.40 -8.25 -18.72
C ASN A 43 29.72 -8.38 -17.34
N THR A 44 29.00 -7.35 -16.91
CA THR A 44 28.20 -7.39 -15.68
C THR A 44 27.04 -8.37 -15.82
N ILE A 45 26.31 -8.34 -16.94
CA ILE A 45 25.22 -9.28 -17.23
C ILE A 45 25.74 -10.72 -17.26
N ALA A 46 26.86 -10.97 -17.96
CA ALA A 46 27.49 -12.28 -18.03
C ALA A 46 27.88 -12.81 -16.65
N ALA A 47 28.49 -11.96 -15.80
CA ALA A 47 28.85 -12.33 -14.44
C ALA A 47 27.63 -12.73 -13.59
N TYR A 48 26.53 -11.97 -13.67
CA TYR A 48 25.29 -12.34 -12.98
C TYR A 48 24.66 -13.62 -13.54
N SER A 49 24.71 -13.85 -14.85
CA SER A 49 24.20 -15.08 -15.48
C SER A 49 24.91 -16.34 -14.97
N GLN A 50 26.19 -16.24 -14.62
CA GLN A 50 26.97 -17.35 -14.06
C GLN A 50 26.72 -17.55 -12.56
N LEU A 51 26.41 -16.48 -11.82
CA LEU A 51 26.22 -16.52 -10.36
C LEU A 51 24.81 -17.00 -9.95
N LEU A 52 23.80 -16.80 -10.79
CA LEU A 52 22.40 -17.06 -10.46
C LEU A 52 21.97 -18.48 -10.84
N ASP A 53 21.01 -19.03 -10.09
CA ASP A 53 20.26 -20.26 -10.42
C ASP A 53 19.84 -20.27 -11.89
N SER A 54 19.97 -21.41 -12.59
CA SER A 54 19.77 -21.58 -14.05
C SER A 54 18.40 -21.13 -14.58
N HIS A 55 17.42 -20.86 -13.72
CA HIS A 55 16.10 -20.40 -14.13
C HIS A 55 15.77 -18.98 -13.63
N CYS A 56 16.63 -18.36 -12.82
CA CYS A 56 16.41 -17.01 -12.29
C CYS A 56 16.39 -15.98 -13.45
N PRO A 57 15.33 -15.17 -13.59
CA PRO A 57 15.22 -14.21 -14.67
C PRO A 57 16.16 -13.02 -14.46
N LEU A 58 16.80 -12.61 -15.55
CA LEU A 58 17.64 -11.41 -15.64
C LEU A 58 16.91 -10.36 -16.47
N PHE A 59 16.58 -9.23 -15.86
CA PHE A 59 15.93 -8.12 -16.54
C PHE A 59 16.95 -7.06 -16.88
N VAL A 60 17.07 -6.71 -18.14
CA VAL A 60 18.04 -5.71 -18.59
C VAL A 60 17.29 -4.55 -19.21
N VAL A 61 17.38 -3.38 -18.58
CA VAL A 61 16.71 -2.15 -19.06
C VAL A 61 17.70 -1.29 -19.83
N LEU A 62 17.42 -1.08 -21.12
CA LEU A 62 18.24 -0.28 -22.03
C LEU A 62 17.42 0.22 -23.25
N PRO A 63 17.87 1.28 -23.95
CA PRO A 63 17.21 1.76 -25.17
C PRO A 63 17.09 0.68 -26.26
N LEU A 64 15.95 0.65 -26.96
CA LEU A 64 15.64 -0.37 -27.97
C LEU A 64 16.73 -0.54 -29.06
N HIS A 65 17.33 0.56 -29.50
CA HIS A 65 18.35 0.53 -30.55
C HIS A 65 19.64 -0.21 -30.15
N LEU A 66 19.89 -0.39 -28.84
CA LEU A 66 21.05 -1.13 -28.32
C LEU A 66 20.77 -2.62 -28.12
N HIS A 67 19.52 -3.07 -28.26
CA HIS A 67 19.16 -4.48 -28.05
C HIS A 67 19.93 -5.42 -29.00
N PRO A 68 20.02 -5.16 -30.33
CA PRO A 68 20.75 -6.05 -31.24
C PRO A 68 22.23 -6.17 -30.87
N THR A 69 22.91 -5.05 -30.65
CA THR A 69 24.33 -5.03 -30.29
C THR A 69 24.61 -5.75 -28.97
N LEU A 70 23.74 -5.55 -27.97
CA LEU A 70 23.83 -6.27 -26.70
C LEU A 70 23.68 -7.78 -26.91
N THR A 71 22.66 -8.21 -27.66
CA THR A 71 22.37 -9.61 -27.97
C THR A 71 23.53 -10.28 -28.70
N ASP A 72 24.09 -9.63 -29.72
CA ASP A 72 25.24 -10.15 -30.48
C ASP A 72 26.48 -10.31 -29.60
N THR A 73 26.73 -9.33 -28.71
CA THR A 73 27.86 -9.39 -27.78
C THR A 73 27.67 -10.49 -26.73
N LEU A 74 26.45 -10.66 -26.19
CA LEU A 74 26.13 -11.73 -25.24
C LEU A 74 26.25 -13.12 -25.87
N ASN A 75 25.80 -13.29 -27.13
CA ASN A 75 25.98 -14.53 -27.89
C ASN A 75 27.47 -14.85 -28.12
N THR A 76 28.28 -13.83 -28.42
CA THR A 76 29.73 -14.00 -28.58
C THR A 76 30.40 -14.48 -27.29
N LEU A 77 29.81 -14.16 -26.13
CA LEU A 77 30.26 -14.60 -24.81
C LEU A 77 29.57 -15.89 -24.30
N ASP A 78 28.79 -16.57 -25.16
CA ASP A 78 28.06 -17.80 -24.83
C ASP A 78 27.12 -17.66 -23.61
N VAL A 79 26.48 -16.49 -23.47
CA VAL A 79 25.50 -16.24 -22.40
C VAL A 79 24.11 -16.74 -22.82
N ASP A 80 23.44 -17.50 -21.95
CA ASP A 80 22.08 -18.01 -22.20
C ASP A 80 21.04 -16.87 -22.25
N LEU A 81 20.65 -16.50 -23.46
CA LEU A 81 19.68 -15.43 -23.72
C LEU A 81 18.26 -15.79 -23.30
N ASN A 82 17.90 -17.07 -23.11
CA ASN A 82 16.53 -17.45 -22.77
C ASN A 82 16.09 -16.93 -21.40
N ARG A 83 17.06 -16.59 -20.55
CA ARG A 83 16.84 -16.06 -19.21
C ARG A 83 16.89 -14.54 -19.15
N ILE A 84 17.34 -13.89 -20.22
CA ILE A 84 17.55 -12.45 -20.30
C ILE A 84 16.32 -11.81 -20.96
N GLN A 85 15.58 -11.05 -20.16
CA GLN A 85 14.46 -10.25 -20.63
C GLN A 85 14.95 -8.82 -20.89
N LEU A 86 15.08 -8.48 -22.17
CA LEU A 86 15.39 -7.12 -22.59
C LEU A 86 14.15 -6.24 -22.46
N LEU A 87 14.31 -5.13 -21.76
CA LEU A 87 13.30 -4.15 -21.47
C LEU A 87 13.70 -2.81 -22.08
N ASP A 88 12.83 -2.28 -22.93
CA ASP A 88 13.03 -1.00 -23.58
C ASP A 88 12.80 0.15 -22.59
N SER A 89 13.85 0.93 -22.33
CA SER A 89 13.80 2.07 -21.41
C SER A 89 12.91 3.21 -21.87
N THR A 90 12.48 3.22 -23.15
CA THR A 90 11.56 4.24 -23.68
C THR A 90 10.09 3.95 -23.37
N ARG A 91 9.77 2.74 -22.86
CA ARG A 91 8.42 2.38 -22.44
C ARG A 91 8.01 3.07 -21.14
N SER A 92 6.70 3.11 -20.91
CA SER A 92 6.15 3.65 -19.65
C SER A 92 6.71 2.89 -18.44
N PRO A 93 7.15 3.59 -17.37
CA PRO A 93 7.62 2.96 -16.15
C PRO A 93 6.63 1.96 -15.53
N ILE A 94 5.31 2.22 -15.68
CA ILE A 94 4.25 1.34 -15.16
C ILE A 94 4.24 0.01 -15.92
N GLU A 95 4.42 0.06 -17.24
CA GLU A 95 4.47 -1.14 -18.07
C GLU A 95 5.70 -1.99 -17.72
N LEU A 96 6.86 -1.34 -17.57
CA LEU A 96 8.09 -2.00 -17.16
C LEU A 96 7.95 -2.63 -15.77
N ALA A 97 7.42 -1.89 -14.80
CA ALA A 97 7.18 -2.39 -13.45
C ALA A 97 6.22 -3.59 -13.44
N ASN A 98 5.14 -3.55 -14.22
CA ASN A 98 4.21 -4.67 -14.32
C ASN A 98 4.88 -5.91 -14.92
N ARG A 99 5.66 -5.76 -16.00
CA ARG A 99 6.39 -6.89 -16.60
C ARG A 99 7.39 -7.51 -15.62
N LEU A 100 8.18 -6.66 -14.94
CA LEU A 100 9.12 -7.09 -13.90
C LEU A 100 8.41 -7.85 -12.79
N LEU A 101 7.32 -7.29 -12.26
CA LEU A 101 6.57 -7.87 -11.17
C LEU A 101 5.94 -9.22 -11.58
N THR A 102 5.30 -9.30 -12.75
CA THR A 102 4.71 -10.54 -13.27
C THR A 102 5.74 -11.65 -13.41
N ALA A 103 6.87 -11.36 -14.06
CA ALA A 103 7.90 -12.37 -14.28
C ALA A 103 8.56 -12.81 -12.97
N THR A 104 8.82 -11.87 -12.05
CA THR A 104 9.41 -12.17 -10.74
C THR A 104 8.47 -13.03 -9.88
N PHE A 105 7.17 -12.71 -9.85
CA PHE A 105 6.18 -13.51 -9.13
C PHE A 105 5.97 -14.89 -9.76
N ALA A 106 5.90 -14.98 -11.09
CA ALA A 106 5.78 -16.27 -11.79
C ALA A 106 6.97 -17.18 -11.52
N TYR A 107 8.20 -16.67 -11.59
CA TYR A 107 9.40 -17.42 -11.24
C TYR A 107 9.40 -17.84 -9.76
N GLY A 108 9.13 -16.89 -8.85
CA GLY A 108 9.08 -17.15 -7.42
C GLY A 108 8.04 -18.22 -7.05
N TYR A 109 6.89 -18.22 -7.73
CA TYR A 109 5.85 -19.25 -7.59
C TYR A 109 6.30 -20.60 -8.15
N ALA A 110 6.91 -20.64 -9.33
CA ALA A 110 7.44 -21.90 -9.88
C ALA A 110 8.51 -22.51 -8.96
N ARG A 111 9.34 -21.67 -8.32
CA ARG A 111 10.42 -22.10 -7.43
C ARG A 111 9.94 -22.55 -6.04
N ARG A 112 9.00 -21.83 -5.42
CA ARG A 112 8.60 -22.05 -4.03
C ARG A 112 7.18 -22.57 -3.85
N GLY A 113 6.40 -22.65 -4.92
CA GLY A 113 4.97 -22.90 -4.89
C GLY A 113 4.17 -21.68 -4.42
N GLY A 114 2.88 -21.91 -4.17
CA GLY A 114 1.96 -20.89 -3.67
C GLY A 114 2.31 -20.41 -2.27
N LEU A 115 2.29 -19.10 -2.07
CA LEU A 115 2.48 -18.48 -0.75
C LEU A 115 1.14 -18.35 -0.04
N ALA A 116 1.03 -18.93 1.15
CA ALA A 116 -0.13 -18.70 2.01
C ALA A 116 -0.20 -17.25 2.51
N THR A 117 0.94 -16.58 2.58
CA THR A 117 1.07 -15.23 3.13
C THR A 117 2.16 -14.45 2.42
N VAL A 118 1.87 -13.19 2.09
CA VAL A 118 2.83 -12.25 1.51
C VAL A 118 2.97 -11.03 2.40
N ASN A 119 4.21 -10.75 2.81
CA ASN A 119 4.55 -9.57 3.61
C ASN A 119 4.94 -8.41 2.68
N ILE A 120 4.27 -7.29 2.85
CA ILE A 120 4.49 -6.05 2.08
C ILE A 120 4.82 -4.93 3.05
N ALA A 121 5.96 -4.28 2.84
CA ALA A 121 6.24 -2.98 3.46
C ALA A 121 5.71 -1.87 2.56
N VAL A 122 5.05 -0.87 3.14
CA VAL A 122 4.71 0.37 2.45
C VAL A 122 5.16 1.52 3.32
N ARG A 123 6.15 2.28 2.83
CA ARG A 123 6.89 3.24 3.66
C ARG A 123 6.94 4.64 3.05
N SER A 124 6.77 5.63 3.92
CA SER A 124 6.99 7.06 3.65
C SER A 124 8.22 7.61 4.39
N SER A 125 9.13 6.73 4.82
CA SER A 125 10.40 7.10 5.46
C SER A 125 11.47 6.05 5.17
N GLU A 126 12.74 6.45 5.24
CA GLU A 126 13.94 5.65 4.93
C GLU A 126 14.24 4.54 5.97
N SER A 127 13.21 3.91 6.53
CA SER A 127 13.38 2.79 7.45
C SER A 127 13.86 1.55 6.71
N ARG A 128 14.90 0.89 7.22
CA ARG A 128 15.32 -0.43 6.71
C ARG A 128 14.18 -1.44 6.83
N VAL A 129 13.92 -2.14 5.74
CA VAL A 129 12.93 -3.21 5.71
C VAL A 129 13.65 -4.54 5.86
N ASN A 130 13.36 -5.24 6.96
CA ASN A 130 13.89 -6.58 7.18
C ASN A 130 12.81 -7.60 6.81
N SER A 131 13.13 -8.53 5.90
CA SER A 131 12.34 -9.74 5.64
C SER A 131 10.90 -9.49 5.12
N VAL A 132 10.73 -8.66 4.10
CA VAL A 132 9.48 -8.59 3.31
C VAL A 132 9.68 -9.20 1.93
N LEU A 133 8.59 -9.66 1.32
CA LEU A 133 8.62 -10.11 -0.07
C LEU A 133 8.59 -8.92 -1.04
N LEU A 134 7.84 -7.88 -0.68
CA LEU A 134 7.69 -6.67 -1.49
C LEU A 134 7.86 -5.41 -0.63
N ASP A 135 8.70 -4.49 -1.09
CA ASP A 135 8.87 -3.16 -0.52
C ASP A 135 8.32 -2.10 -1.49
N LEU A 136 7.28 -1.39 -1.05
CA LEU A 136 6.73 -0.24 -1.74
C LEU A 136 7.33 1.02 -1.13
N ASP A 137 8.46 1.44 -1.69
CA ASP A 137 9.16 2.65 -1.27
C ASP A 137 8.49 3.90 -1.85
N TRP A 138 7.75 4.60 -1.00
CA TRP A 138 7.06 5.84 -1.35
C TRP A 138 7.69 7.08 -0.69
N CYS A 139 8.92 6.99 -0.18
CA CYS A 139 9.61 8.15 0.41
C CYS A 139 9.78 9.29 -0.61
N ALA A 140 9.93 8.91 -1.88
CA ALA A 140 9.82 9.74 -3.08
C ALA A 140 8.69 10.77 -3.03
N TRP A 141 7.51 10.31 -2.60
CA TRP A 141 6.24 11.00 -2.77
C TRP A 141 5.56 11.42 -1.49
N LEU A 142 5.78 10.64 -0.43
CA LEU A 142 5.20 10.80 0.88
C LEU A 142 6.33 11.13 1.85
N GLY A 143 6.42 12.39 2.22
CA GLY A 143 7.34 12.90 3.23
C GLY A 143 6.61 13.77 4.24
N ILE A 144 7.36 14.34 5.18
CA ILE A 144 6.80 15.29 6.17
C ILE A 144 6.23 16.51 5.44
N ASP A 145 6.98 17.04 4.47
CA ASP A 145 6.63 18.28 3.75
C ASP A 145 6.08 18.02 2.34
N ARG A 146 6.03 16.76 1.91
CA ARG A 146 5.63 16.36 0.55
C ARG A 146 4.48 15.37 0.59
N PHE A 147 3.46 15.64 -0.20
CA PHE A 147 2.37 14.71 -0.45
C PHE A 147 2.11 14.71 -1.97
N PRO A 148 1.78 13.55 -2.57
CA PRO A 148 1.56 13.47 -4.00
C PRO A 148 0.44 14.40 -4.45
N THR A 149 0.62 15.00 -5.62
CA THR A 149 -0.46 15.64 -6.36
C THR A 149 -1.50 14.60 -6.80
N CYS A 150 -2.71 15.03 -7.20
CA CYS A 150 -3.72 14.12 -7.72
C CYS A 150 -3.24 13.39 -8.97
N ASP A 151 -2.45 14.06 -9.83
CA ASP A 151 -1.85 13.46 -11.02
C ASP A 151 -0.84 12.37 -10.66
N GLU A 152 0.12 12.65 -9.76
CA GLU A 152 1.06 11.63 -9.27
C GLU A 152 0.32 10.45 -8.62
N TRP A 153 -0.77 10.72 -7.90
CA TRP A 153 -1.57 9.69 -7.28
C TRP A 153 -2.26 8.80 -8.32
N ASP A 154 -3.03 9.38 -9.23
CA ASP A 154 -3.86 8.65 -10.20
C ASP A 154 -3.05 7.99 -11.31
N ASN A 155 -1.92 8.58 -11.70
CA ASN A 155 -1.10 8.09 -12.80
C ASN A 155 0.11 7.26 -12.35
N LEU A 156 0.56 7.33 -11.09
CA LEU A 156 1.73 6.57 -10.63
C LEU A 156 1.41 5.64 -9.45
N LEU A 157 1.01 6.21 -8.31
CA LEU A 157 0.91 5.46 -7.05
C LEU A 157 -0.26 4.47 -7.03
N LYS A 158 -1.45 4.91 -7.45
CA LYS A 158 -2.65 4.07 -7.51
C LYS A 158 -2.49 2.93 -8.54
N PRO A 159 -2.03 3.17 -9.79
CA PRO A 159 -1.73 2.10 -10.73
C PRO A 159 -0.73 1.08 -10.19
N ALA A 160 0.32 1.53 -9.49
CA ALA A 160 1.29 0.63 -8.87
C ALA A 160 0.63 -0.28 -7.82
N LEU A 161 -0.22 0.27 -6.92
CA LEU A 161 -0.98 -0.55 -5.96
C LEU A 161 -1.90 -1.57 -6.66
N VAL A 162 -2.59 -1.13 -7.71
CA VAL A 162 -3.50 -2.01 -8.48
C VAL A 162 -2.73 -3.13 -9.16
N GLY A 163 -1.57 -2.83 -9.75
CA GLY A 163 -0.67 -3.81 -10.35
C GLY A 163 -0.21 -4.86 -9.35
N VAL A 164 0.25 -4.42 -8.16
CA VAL A 164 0.63 -5.33 -7.07
C VAL A 164 -0.52 -6.23 -6.66
N ARG A 165 -1.71 -5.67 -6.44
CA ARG A 165 -2.90 -6.45 -6.10
C ARG A 165 -3.22 -7.49 -7.17
N GLN A 166 -3.19 -7.10 -8.45
CA GLN A 166 -3.47 -8.01 -9.56
C GLN A 166 -2.46 -9.17 -9.61
N GLN A 167 -1.17 -8.89 -9.41
CA GLN A 167 -0.15 -9.95 -9.40
C GLN A 167 -0.30 -10.89 -8.22
N LEU A 168 -0.67 -10.39 -7.03
CA LEU A 168 -0.89 -11.25 -5.86
C LEU A 168 -2.13 -12.13 -6.05
N HIS A 169 -3.22 -11.54 -6.56
CA HIS A 169 -4.46 -12.26 -6.82
C HIS A 169 -4.26 -13.35 -7.88
N SER A 170 -3.44 -13.12 -8.91
CA SER A 170 -3.15 -14.13 -9.94
C SER A 170 -2.38 -15.34 -9.42
N GLN A 171 -1.76 -15.26 -8.23
CA GLN A 171 -1.06 -16.41 -7.63
C GLN A 171 -1.99 -17.31 -6.82
N SER A 172 -2.92 -16.73 -6.05
CA SER A 172 -3.85 -17.48 -5.20
C SER A 172 -4.95 -16.59 -4.61
N ASP A 173 -6.20 -17.07 -4.69
CA ASP A 173 -7.35 -16.43 -4.04
C ASP A 173 -7.33 -16.53 -2.51
N ARG A 174 -6.55 -17.46 -1.96
CA ARG A 174 -6.47 -17.70 -0.50
C ARG A 174 -5.28 -17.00 0.15
N MET A 175 -4.53 -16.20 -0.60
CA MET A 175 -3.35 -15.52 -0.11
C MET A 175 -3.73 -14.44 0.90
N ARG A 176 -3.08 -14.46 2.06
CA ARG A 176 -3.14 -13.35 3.02
C ARG A 176 -2.07 -12.32 2.71
N VAL A 177 -2.45 -11.05 2.65
CA VAL A 177 -1.53 -9.94 2.48
C VAL A 177 -1.28 -9.27 3.82
N GLN A 178 -0.03 -9.20 4.28
CA GLN A 178 0.33 -8.56 5.53
C GLN A 178 1.04 -7.24 5.27
N PHE A 179 0.49 -6.14 5.79
CA PHE A 179 1.07 -4.82 5.64
C PHE A 179 1.86 -4.40 6.87
N HIS A 180 3.10 -4.00 6.63
CA HIS A 180 3.86 -3.12 7.51
C HIS A 180 3.71 -1.69 6.98
N CYS A 181 2.67 -0.97 7.44
CA CYS A 181 2.39 0.37 6.96
C CYS A 181 2.92 1.45 7.93
N GLN A 182 3.74 2.34 7.40
CA GLN A 182 4.06 3.64 8.01
C GLN A 182 3.69 4.69 6.98
N LEU A 183 2.39 4.98 6.90
CA LEU A 183 1.82 5.79 5.84
C LEU A 183 1.04 6.97 6.40
N PRO A 184 1.09 8.11 5.69
CA PRO A 184 0.04 9.11 5.71
C PRO A 184 -1.38 8.53 5.65
N LEU A 185 -2.34 9.12 6.38
CA LEU A 185 -3.69 8.58 6.46
C LEU A 185 -4.39 8.42 5.10
N PRO A 186 -4.32 9.38 4.16
CA PRO A 186 -4.94 9.18 2.85
C PRO A 186 -4.37 7.97 2.09
N ALA A 187 -3.04 7.81 2.12
CA ALA A 187 -2.36 6.66 1.51
C ALA A 187 -2.73 5.33 2.21
N ALA A 188 -2.91 5.34 3.54
CA ALA A 188 -3.35 4.18 4.30
C ALA A 188 -4.81 3.77 3.95
N PHE A 189 -5.72 4.74 3.83
CA PHE A 189 -7.08 4.48 3.34
C PHE A 189 -7.07 3.87 1.93
N ALA A 190 -6.28 4.45 1.03
CA ALA A 190 -6.15 3.95 -0.32
C ALA A 190 -5.59 2.53 -0.41
N LEU A 191 -4.58 2.21 0.42
CA LEU A 191 -4.04 0.86 0.51
C LEU A 191 -5.15 -0.14 0.87
N GLY A 192 -5.95 0.18 1.90
CA GLY A 192 -7.12 -0.59 2.25
C GLY A 192 -8.13 -0.70 1.10
N PHE A 193 -8.46 0.42 0.45
CA PHE A 193 -9.44 0.49 -0.63
C PHE A 193 -9.06 -0.38 -1.83
N VAL A 194 -7.78 -0.35 -2.24
CA VAL A 194 -7.29 -1.21 -3.32
C VAL A 194 -7.37 -2.69 -2.91
N PHE A 195 -6.93 -3.02 -1.70
CA PHE A 195 -6.99 -4.36 -1.11
C PHE A 195 -8.27 -4.59 -0.31
N ASN A 196 -9.42 -4.30 -0.92
CA ASN A 196 -10.71 -4.36 -0.23
C ASN A 196 -11.08 -5.77 0.24
N VAL A 197 -12.03 -5.84 1.17
CA VAL A 197 -12.46 -7.09 1.83
C VAL A 197 -12.98 -8.17 0.88
N ARG A 198 -13.35 -7.83 -0.36
CA ARG A 198 -13.80 -8.81 -1.37
C ARG A 198 -12.64 -9.39 -2.20
N VAL A 199 -11.47 -8.77 -2.16
CA VAL A 199 -10.33 -9.11 -3.03
C VAL A 199 -9.17 -9.71 -2.24
N ALA A 200 -8.96 -9.29 -0.98
CA ALA A 200 -7.82 -9.77 -0.20
C ALA A 200 -8.15 -9.92 1.29
N HIS A 201 -7.64 -11.02 1.87
CA HIS A 201 -7.51 -11.16 3.32
C HIS A 201 -6.30 -10.35 3.77
N VAL A 202 -6.54 -9.24 4.46
CA VAL A 202 -5.47 -8.35 4.90
C VAL A 202 -5.19 -8.54 6.38
N GLY A 203 -3.90 -8.54 6.74
CA GLY A 203 -3.44 -8.29 8.09
C GLY A 203 -2.58 -7.04 8.15
N VAL A 204 -2.63 -6.27 9.23
CA VAL A 204 -1.89 -5.01 9.36
C VAL A 204 -1.20 -4.95 10.71
N TRP A 205 0.07 -4.56 10.71
CA TRP A 205 0.82 -4.32 11.95
C TRP A 205 0.49 -2.95 12.52
N ALA A 206 -0.20 -2.94 13.66
CA ALA A 206 -0.49 -1.74 14.43
C ALA A 206 0.49 -1.59 15.61
N ARG A 207 0.84 -0.35 15.95
CA ARG A 207 1.59 -0.06 17.17
C ARG A 207 0.65 -0.16 18.37
N LYS A 208 1.08 -0.79 19.47
CA LYS A 208 0.41 -0.66 20.75
C LYS A 208 0.75 0.71 21.33
N THR A 209 -0.26 1.54 21.50
CA THR A 209 -0.15 2.85 22.16
C THR A 209 -0.25 2.66 23.68
N GLY A 210 0.41 3.52 24.46
CA GLY A 210 0.44 3.42 25.94
C GLY A 210 1.45 2.44 26.54
N VAL A 211 2.30 1.77 25.73
CA VAL A 211 3.35 0.85 26.22
C VAL A 211 4.72 1.34 25.77
N SER A 212 5.69 1.41 26.69
CA SER A 212 7.07 1.88 26.44
C SER A 212 7.84 1.08 25.40
N ASP A 213 7.43 -0.16 25.13
CA ASP A 213 8.27 -1.17 24.49
C ASP A 213 8.12 -1.27 22.96
N PHE A 214 7.54 -0.26 22.29
CA PHE A 214 7.26 -0.30 20.83
C PHE A 214 6.53 -1.58 20.36
N LYS A 215 5.80 -2.25 21.28
CA LYS A 215 5.14 -3.53 21.00
C LYS A 215 4.17 -3.33 19.86
N ARG A 216 4.22 -4.24 18.89
CA ARG A 216 3.27 -4.28 17.78
C ARG A 216 2.21 -5.33 18.08
N GLN A 217 1.02 -5.08 17.56
CA GLN A 217 -0.05 -6.07 17.47
C GLN A 217 -0.41 -6.23 16.00
N PHE A 218 -0.86 -7.42 15.66
CA PHE A 218 -1.27 -7.74 14.31
C PHE A 218 -2.79 -7.74 14.28
N TRP A 219 -3.38 -7.00 13.33
CA TRP A 219 -4.82 -6.91 13.15
C TRP A 219 -5.23 -7.56 11.84
N LEU A 220 -6.10 -8.55 11.92
CA LEU A 220 -6.69 -9.28 10.81
C LEU A 220 -8.03 -8.65 10.41
N SER A 221 -8.18 -8.44 9.10
CA SER A 221 -9.39 -7.89 8.48
C SER A 221 -10.62 -8.82 8.55
N ASP A 222 -10.37 -10.12 8.79
CA ASP A 222 -11.33 -11.21 8.82
C ASP A 222 -11.56 -11.80 10.22
N SER A 223 -11.01 -11.17 11.28
CA SER A 223 -11.31 -11.53 12.66
C SER A 223 -12.75 -11.22 13.08
N ASP A 224 -13.13 -11.65 14.29
CA ASP A 224 -14.41 -11.31 14.88
C ASP A 224 -14.38 -9.86 15.44
N PRO A 225 -15.36 -9.02 15.08
CA PRO A 225 -15.47 -7.68 15.66
C PRO A 225 -15.92 -7.77 17.12
N ALA A 226 -15.45 -6.84 17.95
CA ALA A 226 -15.98 -6.67 19.29
C ALA A 226 -17.48 -6.27 19.23
N PRO A 227 -18.33 -6.73 20.18
CA PRO A 227 -19.74 -6.38 20.24
C PRO A 227 -19.94 -4.97 20.82
N VAL A 228 -19.40 -3.95 20.16
CA VAL A 228 -19.44 -2.54 20.56
C VAL A 228 -20.18 -1.69 19.53
N HIS A 229 -20.80 -0.61 19.98
CA HIS A 229 -21.39 0.42 19.13
C HIS A 229 -20.75 1.78 19.44
N TYR A 230 -20.26 2.46 18.41
CA TYR A 230 -19.66 3.79 18.51
C TYR A 230 -20.70 4.86 18.19
N GLU A 231 -21.10 5.68 19.17
CA GLU A 231 -22.16 6.66 18.95
C GLU A 231 -21.70 7.81 18.02
N PRO A 232 -22.37 8.07 16.89
CA PRO A 232 -22.07 9.21 16.03
C PRO A 232 -22.53 10.52 16.68
N ILE A 233 -21.65 11.53 16.69
CA ILE A 233 -21.95 12.89 17.14
C ILE A 233 -22.32 13.72 15.92
N TRP A 234 -23.60 14.07 15.80
CA TRP A 234 -24.10 14.89 14.70
C TRP A 234 -23.92 16.37 15.01
N ILE A 235 -23.08 17.05 14.24
CA ILE A 235 -22.95 18.52 14.25
C ILE A 235 -24.07 19.13 13.39
N GLN A 236 -24.31 18.51 12.24
CA GLN A 236 -25.37 18.89 11.30
C GLN A 236 -25.97 17.62 10.68
N ARG A 237 -27.26 17.39 10.86
CA ARG A 237 -27.96 16.24 10.25
C ARG A 237 -28.34 16.54 8.81
N THR A 238 -28.47 15.49 8.00
CA THR A 238 -29.01 15.63 6.64
C THR A 238 -30.42 16.21 6.68
N ASP A 239 -30.75 17.01 5.68
CA ASP A 239 -32.11 17.42 5.35
C ASP A 239 -32.77 16.50 4.30
N GLY A 240 -32.07 15.43 3.88
CA GLY A 240 -32.49 14.51 2.82
C GLY A 240 -32.26 15.03 1.40
N CYS A 241 -31.76 16.26 1.25
CA CYS A 241 -31.37 16.86 -0.04
C CYS A 241 -29.85 17.06 -0.16
N SER A 242 -29.11 16.79 0.92
CA SER A 242 -27.66 16.90 0.98
C SER A 242 -26.95 15.95 0.02
N GLN A 243 -26.11 16.50 -0.87
CA GLN A 243 -25.19 15.73 -1.71
C GLN A 243 -23.81 15.54 -1.07
N VAL A 244 -23.48 16.35 -0.05
CA VAL A 244 -22.13 16.49 0.50
C VAL A 244 -22.15 16.32 2.01
N ALA A 245 -21.32 15.42 2.54
CA ALA A 245 -21.14 15.25 3.98
C ALA A 245 -19.68 15.37 4.42
N VAL A 246 -19.47 15.95 5.60
CA VAL A 246 -18.21 15.89 6.33
C VAL A 246 -18.28 14.76 7.36
N VAL A 247 -17.28 13.89 7.34
CA VAL A 247 -17.11 12.80 8.31
C VAL A 247 -15.77 12.98 9.00
N GLU A 248 -15.80 13.16 10.33
CA GLU A 248 -14.58 13.25 11.14
C GLU A 248 -14.36 11.96 11.95
N LEU A 249 -13.20 11.33 11.79
CA LEU A 249 -12.78 10.16 12.56
C LEU A 249 -11.70 10.54 13.56
N THR A 250 -11.93 10.30 14.85
CA THR A 250 -10.97 10.67 15.90
C THR A 250 -10.77 9.53 16.90
N SER A 251 -9.54 9.32 17.36
CA SER A 251 -9.25 8.32 18.40
C SER A 251 -8.98 8.90 19.79
N TYR A 252 -8.32 10.06 19.87
CA TYR A 252 -7.89 10.65 21.15
C TYR A 252 -8.14 12.15 21.27
N VAL A 253 -7.95 12.87 20.16
CA VAL A 253 -7.98 14.33 20.14
C VAL A 253 -8.94 14.76 19.05
N SER A 254 -9.86 15.66 19.42
CA SER A 254 -10.78 16.28 18.46
C SER A 254 -10.00 17.02 17.38
N ILE A 255 -10.46 16.89 16.14
CA ILE A 255 -9.94 17.62 14.98
C ILE A 255 -10.90 18.70 14.50
N HIS A 256 -12.03 18.86 15.20
CA HIS A 256 -13.15 19.68 14.75
C HIS A 256 -12.75 21.10 14.37
N ASN A 257 -11.96 21.78 15.21
CA ASN A 257 -11.59 23.16 14.96
C ASN A 257 -10.73 23.32 13.70
N ALA A 258 -9.85 22.37 13.42
CA ALA A 258 -9.03 22.39 12.20
C ALA A 258 -9.87 22.07 10.95
N VAL A 259 -10.79 21.11 11.05
CA VAL A 259 -11.73 20.78 9.97
C VAL A 259 -12.66 21.95 9.69
N LYS A 260 -13.22 22.56 10.74
CA LYS A 260 -14.07 23.75 10.64
C LYS A 260 -13.35 24.93 10.00
N ALA A 261 -12.12 25.22 10.43
CA ALA A 261 -11.34 26.29 9.82
C ALA A 261 -11.13 26.06 8.31
N LEU A 262 -10.88 24.81 7.89
CA LEU A 262 -10.77 24.50 6.46
C LEU A 262 -12.12 24.63 5.75
N VAL A 263 -13.19 24.04 6.28
CA VAL A 263 -14.53 24.08 5.69
C VAL A 263 -15.02 25.52 5.53
N ASP A 264 -14.83 26.37 6.54
CA ASP A 264 -15.21 27.78 6.49
C ASP A 264 -14.35 28.58 5.48
N ALA A 265 -13.08 28.21 5.32
CA ALA A 265 -12.16 28.86 4.37
C ALA A 265 -12.31 28.36 2.93
N THR A 266 -12.99 27.24 2.72
CA THR A 266 -13.21 26.61 1.40
C THR A 266 -14.68 26.71 1.01
N VAL A 267 -15.00 26.50 -0.26
CA VAL A 267 -16.40 26.51 -0.75
C VAL A 267 -16.97 25.09 -0.70
N ILE A 268 -16.75 24.35 0.39
CA ILE A 268 -17.39 23.05 0.58
C ILE A 268 -18.79 23.33 1.12
N ALA A 269 -19.81 23.10 0.30
CA ALA A 269 -21.21 23.25 0.68
C ALA A 269 -21.64 22.07 1.59
N VAL A 270 -21.26 22.13 2.86
CA VAL A 270 -21.54 21.07 3.83
C VAL A 270 -22.97 21.16 4.33
N ASN A 271 -23.80 20.19 3.95
CA ASN A 271 -25.18 20.09 4.43
C ASN A 271 -25.35 19.01 5.50
N THR A 272 -24.36 18.12 5.65
CA THR A 272 -24.33 17.06 6.65
C THR A 272 -22.95 16.98 7.29
N TRP A 273 -22.87 16.90 8.61
CA TRP A 273 -21.60 16.82 9.35
C TRP A 273 -21.74 15.92 10.57
N VAL A 274 -20.94 14.84 10.56
CA VAL A 274 -20.89 13.85 11.64
C VAL A 274 -19.45 13.62 12.10
N GLN A 275 -19.27 13.46 13.41
CA GLN A 275 -18.05 12.96 14.01
C GLN A 275 -18.31 11.55 14.54
N LEU A 276 -17.37 10.65 14.32
CA LEU A 276 -17.41 9.32 14.91
C LEU A 276 -16.15 9.14 15.78
N PRO A 277 -16.23 9.41 17.09
CA PRO A 277 -15.09 9.20 17.97
C PRO A 277 -14.93 7.71 18.31
N LEU A 278 -13.69 7.21 18.36
CA LEU A 278 -13.38 5.85 18.80
C LEU A 278 -13.36 5.82 20.34
N LEU A 279 -14.56 5.77 20.92
CA LEU A 279 -14.78 5.65 22.36
C LEU A 279 -15.40 4.29 22.68
N VAL A 280 -14.91 3.63 23.71
CA VAL A 280 -15.52 2.43 24.28
C VAL A 280 -15.98 2.79 25.68
N ASP A 281 -17.27 2.58 25.97
CA ASP A 281 -17.92 2.99 27.22
C ASP A 281 -17.66 4.46 27.59
N GLY A 282 -17.69 5.34 26.58
CA GLY A 282 -17.47 6.78 26.72
C GLY A 282 -16.02 7.21 26.96
N LYS A 283 -15.04 6.29 26.88
CA LYS A 283 -13.62 6.56 27.13
C LYS A 283 -12.78 6.31 25.89
N SER A 284 -11.76 7.17 25.69
CA SER A 284 -10.73 6.92 24.67
C SER A 284 -9.91 5.70 25.05
N MET A 285 -9.59 4.87 24.06
CA MET A 285 -8.80 3.66 24.28
C MET A 285 -7.32 3.92 24.06
N GLU A 286 -6.52 3.95 25.14
CA GLU A 286 -5.07 4.08 25.04
C GLU A 286 -4.43 3.02 24.15
N ASN A 287 -4.98 1.80 24.09
CA ASN A 287 -4.56 0.75 23.18
C ASN A 287 -5.80 0.15 22.49
N ILE A 288 -5.88 0.27 21.17
CA ILE A 288 -7.00 -0.28 20.38
C ILE A 288 -6.72 -1.76 20.11
N GLU A 289 -7.57 -2.67 20.57
CA GLU A 289 -7.43 -4.09 20.23
C GLU A 289 -8.06 -4.42 18.86
N GLU A 290 -7.68 -5.56 18.28
CA GLU A 290 -8.12 -5.99 16.94
C GLU A 290 -9.64 -5.96 16.77
N GLY A 291 -10.38 -6.57 17.71
CA GLY A 291 -11.84 -6.65 17.64
C GLY A 291 -12.51 -5.27 17.65
N TYR A 292 -12.01 -4.33 18.46
CA TYR A 292 -12.52 -2.95 18.51
C TYR A 292 -12.18 -2.16 17.26
N ALA A 293 -10.94 -2.29 16.74
CA ALA A 293 -10.52 -1.68 15.48
C ALA A 293 -11.41 -2.15 14.33
N LEU A 294 -11.73 -3.44 14.29
CA LEU A 294 -12.58 -4.03 13.26
C LEU A 294 -14.04 -3.59 13.38
N ALA A 295 -14.59 -3.55 14.60
CA ALA A 295 -15.94 -3.04 14.85
C ALA A 295 -16.06 -1.58 14.38
N TYR A 296 -15.07 -0.75 14.70
CA TYR A 296 -15.05 0.65 14.27
C TYR A 296 -14.96 0.78 12.75
N ALA A 297 -14.08 0.01 12.10
CA ALA A 297 -13.95 0.02 10.64
C ALA A 297 -15.25 -0.41 9.94
N LYS A 298 -15.98 -1.40 10.48
CA LYS A 298 -17.31 -1.80 9.99
C LYS A 298 -18.32 -0.67 10.16
N GLN A 299 -18.33 -0.03 11.32
CA GLN A 299 -19.29 1.03 11.62
C GLN A 299 -19.06 2.31 10.79
N VAL A 300 -17.82 2.69 10.51
CA VAL A 300 -17.51 3.79 9.58
C VAL A 300 -18.15 3.54 8.21
N ALA A 301 -17.97 2.33 7.66
CA ALA A 301 -18.54 1.99 6.36
C ALA A 301 -20.08 1.93 6.39
N GLN A 302 -20.67 1.47 7.49
CA GLN A 302 -22.14 1.48 7.69
C GLN A 302 -22.68 2.92 7.78
N LEU A 303 -22.01 3.80 8.53
CA LEU A 303 -22.36 5.21 8.63
C LEU A 303 -22.35 5.88 7.25
N ILE A 304 -21.30 5.68 6.47
CA ILE A 304 -21.21 6.27 5.13
C ILE A 304 -22.29 5.69 4.19
N ARG A 305 -22.56 4.38 4.24
CA ARG A 305 -23.67 3.80 3.44
C ARG A 305 -25.03 4.36 3.84
N ALA A 306 -25.28 4.57 5.13
CA ALA A 306 -26.51 5.20 5.61
C ALA A 306 -26.63 6.66 5.14
N LEU A 307 -25.51 7.40 5.04
CA LEU A 307 -25.48 8.72 4.41
C LEU A 307 -25.81 8.65 2.91
N ASN A 308 -25.28 7.65 2.20
CA ASN A 308 -25.55 7.47 0.78
C ASN A 308 -27.02 7.13 0.51
N GLU A 309 -27.65 6.33 1.37
CA GLU A 309 -29.09 6.05 1.33
C GLU A 309 -29.94 7.32 1.51
N GLN A 310 -29.37 8.37 2.12
CA GLN A 310 -30.00 9.68 2.29
C GLN A 310 -29.64 10.67 1.17
N GLY A 311 -29.03 10.19 0.07
CA GLY A 311 -28.72 11.00 -1.11
C GLY A 311 -27.33 11.64 -1.13
N VAL A 312 -26.51 11.42 -0.10
CA VAL A 312 -25.12 11.93 -0.07
C VAL A 312 -24.28 11.16 -1.10
N THR A 313 -23.53 11.87 -1.94
CA THR A 313 -22.67 11.25 -2.97
C THR A 313 -21.19 11.65 -2.85
N ASP A 314 -20.91 12.73 -2.13
CA ASP A 314 -19.57 13.24 -1.83
C ASP A 314 -19.31 13.23 -0.32
N ILE A 315 -18.32 12.43 0.10
CA ILE A 315 -17.90 12.34 1.50
C ILE A 315 -16.53 12.98 1.66
N HIS A 316 -16.46 14.06 2.43
CA HIS A 316 -15.21 14.67 2.86
C HIS A 316 -14.75 14.02 4.17
N LEU A 317 -13.79 13.10 4.06
CA LEU A 317 -13.32 12.28 5.18
C LEU A 317 -12.06 12.86 5.80
N PHE A 318 -12.19 13.36 7.02
CA PHE A 318 -11.10 13.84 7.85
C PHE A 318 -10.82 12.84 8.95
N ALA A 319 -9.54 12.61 9.24
CA ALA A 319 -9.19 11.59 10.23
C ALA A 319 -7.97 11.99 11.07
N ARG A 320 -8.01 11.53 12.32
CA ARG A 320 -6.88 11.45 13.25
C ARG A 320 -6.98 10.15 14.03
N ILE A 321 -6.53 9.09 13.36
CA ILE A 321 -6.56 7.70 13.81
C ILE A 321 -5.24 7.01 13.45
N PRO A 322 -4.94 5.81 13.99
CA PRO A 322 -3.76 5.05 13.55
C PRO A 322 -3.86 4.64 12.07
N ALA A 323 -2.73 4.66 11.34
CA ALA A 323 -2.68 4.26 9.94
C ALA A 323 -3.19 2.83 9.70
N ALA A 324 -2.91 1.90 10.61
CA ALA A 324 -3.44 0.53 10.52
C ALA A 324 -4.98 0.49 10.54
N LEU A 325 -5.63 1.37 11.31
CA LEU A 325 -7.08 1.48 11.34
C LEU A 325 -7.62 2.10 10.05
N ALA A 326 -6.92 3.09 9.49
CA ALA A 326 -7.25 3.66 8.19
C ALA A 326 -7.20 2.61 7.06
N VAL A 327 -6.25 1.67 7.09
CA VAL A 327 -6.24 0.52 6.16
C VAL A 327 -7.51 -0.32 6.32
N LEU A 328 -7.87 -0.73 7.54
CA LEU A 328 -9.06 -1.56 7.78
C LEU A 328 -10.37 -0.86 7.38
N ILE A 329 -10.46 0.46 7.59
CA ILE A 329 -11.58 1.29 7.13
C ILE A 329 -11.59 1.32 5.60
N GLY A 330 -10.45 1.64 4.98
CA GLY A 330 -10.28 1.72 3.53
C GLY A 330 -10.79 0.46 2.81
N GLN A 331 -10.51 -0.72 3.36
CA GLN A 331 -11.00 -1.99 2.80
C GLN A 331 -12.52 -2.10 2.68
N ARG A 332 -13.26 -1.29 3.44
CA ARG A 332 -14.72 -1.31 3.54
C ARG A 332 -15.37 -0.11 2.87
N LEU A 333 -14.59 0.82 2.32
CA LEU A 333 -15.08 2.02 1.63
C LEU A 333 -15.46 1.76 0.16
N VAL A 334 -15.22 0.57 -0.38
CA VAL A 334 -15.73 0.20 -1.71
C VAL A 334 -17.26 0.28 -1.71
N ALA A 335 -17.82 0.87 -2.78
CA ALA A 335 -19.24 1.17 -2.92
C ALA A 335 -19.79 2.16 -1.87
N CYS A 336 -18.94 3.06 -1.35
CA CYS A 336 -19.35 4.13 -0.44
C CYS A 336 -19.42 5.51 -1.12
N GLY A 337 -19.53 5.56 -2.45
CA GLY A 337 -19.56 6.83 -3.20
C GLY A 337 -18.16 7.44 -3.36
N ARG A 338 -18.10 8.75 -3.65
CA ARG A 338 -16.83 9.47 -3.79
C ARG A 338 -16.32 9.88 -2.42
N ILE A 339 -15.13 9.41 -2.04
CA ILE A 339 -14.51 9.75 -0.75
C ILE A 339 -13.33 10.69 -0.99
N HIS A 340 -13.48 11.95 -0.62
CA HIS A 340 -12.44 12.98 -0.64
C HIS A 340 -11.59 12.85 0.62
N LEU A 341 -10.30 12.54 0.45
CA LEU A 341 -9.38 12.35 1.56
C LEU A 341 -8.54 13.59 1.80
N TYR A 342 -8.17 13.81 3.07
CA TYR A 342 -7.44 14.98 3.50
C TYR A 342 -6.17 14.61 4.28
N TRP A 343 -5.08 15.30 3.96
CA TRP A 343 -3.81 15.23 4.67
C TRP A 343 -3.74 16.34 5.72
N PHE A 344 -3.34 16.00 6.95
CA PHE A 344 -3.11 17.01 7.97
C PHE A 344 -1.74 17.65 7.76
N ASP A 345 -1.75 18.93 7.43
CA ASP A 345 -0.59 19.78 7.18
C ASP A 345 -0.64 20.94 8.21
N ASN A 346 -0.07 20.66 9.39
CA ASN A 346 -0.21 21.48 10.59
C ASN A 346 -0.10 22.99 10.30
N PRO A 347 -1.10 23.82 10.66
CA PRO A 347 -2.22 23.54 11.57
C PRO A 347 -3.53 23.13 10.90
N THR A 348 -3.56 22.90 9.58
CA THR A 348 -4.81 22.69 8.83
C THR A 348 -4.80 21.38 8.06
N TYR A 349 -5.87 21.12 7.32
CA TYR A 349 -5.95 20.02 6.37
C TYR A 349 -5.79 20.53 4.95
N ARG A 350 -5.22 19.70 4.07
CA ARG A 350 -5.21 19.90 2.62
C ARG A 350 -5.84 18.72 1.91
N PHE A 351 -6.53 18.98 0.81
CA PHE A 351 -7.06 17.92 -0.04
C PHE A 351 -5.91 17.04 -0.56
N ALA A 352 -6.10 15.72 -0.51
CA ALA A 352 -5.14 14.74 -1.00
C ALA A 352 -5.55 14.21 -2.37
N PHE A 353 -6.61 13.39 -2.40
CA PHE A 353 -7.17 12.79 -3.61
C PHE A 353 -8.53 12.17 -3.27
N THR A 354 -9.23 11.68 -4.30
CA THR A 354 -10.53 11.04 -4.16
C THR A 354 -10.42 9.53 -4.39
N LEU A 355 -11.07 8.74 -3.53
CA LEU A 355 -11.34 7.32 -3.80
C LEU A 355 -12.66 7.19 -4.55
N ILE A 356 -12.64 6.45 -5.67
CA ILE A 356 -13.77 6.20 -6.56
C ILE A 356 -13.83 4.71 -6.86
#